data_AF-A0A9E6A3F0-F1
#
_entry.id   AF-A0A9E6A3F0-F1
#
_cell.length_a   1.000
_cell.length_b   1.000
_cell.length_c   1.000
_cell.angle_alpha   90.00
_cell.angle_beta   90.00
_cell.angle_gamma   90.00
#
_symmetry.space_group_name_H-M   'P 1'
#
loop_
_entity.id
_entity.type
_entity.pdbx_description
1 polymer ?
#
loop_
_entity_poly.entity_id
_entity_poly.type
_entity_poly.pdbx_seq_one_letter_code
_entity_poly.pdbx_strand_id
1 'polypeptide(L)'
;MYLIVKHSHMTLMLISVIFLIIRVLASTQNAQWLQQKWAKIAPHVIDTFLLVSALVLMVIIAQYPIANHWLSAKVIGLVAYIGFGTLAFKGQKSTVKKLAFLLLALGCIGYMISVAVTKSPMPWSL
;
A
#
# COMPACT_ATOMS: atom_id res chain seq x y z
N MET A 1 0.11 6.29 -23.56
CA MET A 1 -0.68 5.32 -22.78
C MET A 1 0.03 4.90 -21.49
N TYR A 2 1.26 4.39 -21.53
CA TYR A 2 2.05 3.98 -20.35
C TYR A 2 2.18 5.06 -19.24
N LEU A 3 2.53 6.31 -19.60
CA LEU A 3 2.73 7.37 -18.60
C LEU A 3 1.45 7.70 -17.82
N ILE A 4 0.30 7.74 -18.50
CA ILE A 4 -1.00 8.02 -17.87
C ILE A 4 -1.31 6.93 -16.83
N VAL A 5 -1.21 5.65 -17.22
CA VAL A 5 -1.45 4.53 -16.31
C VAL A 5 -0.46 4.54 -15.14
N LYS A 6 0.81 4.86 -15.38
CA LYS A 6 1.81 4.99 -14.32
C LYS A 6 1.46 6.11 -13.35
N HIS A 7 1.09 7.29 -13.83
CA HIS A 7 0.69 8.42 -12.97
C HIS A 7 -0.60 8.13 -12.20
N SER A 8 -1.59 7.49 -12.84
CA SER A 8 -2.81 7.02 -12.16
C SER A 8 -2.50 6.01 -11.06
N HIS A 9 -1.62 5.03 -11.31
CA HIS A 9 -1.21 4.05 -10.31
C HIS A 9 -0.50 4.71 -9.12
N MET A 10 0.42 5.64 -9.38
CA MET A 10 1.15 6.37 -8.32
C MET A 10 0.21 7.25 -7.49
N THR A 11 -0.75 7.92 -8.12
CA THR A 11 -1.74 8.75 -7.40
C THR A 11 -2.68 7.90 -6.56
N LEU A 12 -3.18 6.76 -7.08
CA LEU A 12 -3.96 5.79 -6.32
C LEU A 12 -3.18 5.25 -5.12
N MET A 13 -1.89 4.97 -5.30
CA MET A 13 -1.01 4.53 -4.22
C MET A 13 -0.93 5.60 -3.14
N LEU A 14 -0.62 6.85 -3.51
CA LEU A 14 -0.56 7.98 -2.58
C LEU A 14 -1.88 8.16 -1.81
N ILE A 15 -3.01 8.06 -2.49
CA ILE A 15 -4.35 8.15 -1.88
C ILE A 15 -4.57 7.03 -0.86
N SER A 16 -4.20 5.78 -1.18
CA SER A 16 -4.30 4.65 -0.24
C SER A 16 -3.47 4.91 1.02
N VAL A 17 -2.23 5.42 0.87
CA VAL A 17 -1.35 5.75 2.01
C VAL A 17 -1.96 6.83 2.90
N ILE A 18 -2.39 7.94 2.30
CA ILE A 18 -2.98 9.07 3.03
C ILE A 18 -4.24 8.58 3.78
N PHE A 19 -5.06 7.78 3.12
CA PHE A 19 -6.26 7.23 3.73
C PHE A 19 -5.93 6.31 4.91
N LEU A 20 -4.89 5.48 4.81
CA LEU A 20 -4.42 4.63 5.92
C LEU A 20 -3.98 5.48 7.12
N ILE A 21 -3.19 6.55 6.89
CA ILE A 21 -2.73 7.46 7.94
C ILE A 21 -3.92 8.10 8.65
N ILE A 22 -4.85 8.70 7.89
CA ILE A 22 -6.06 9.33 8.44
C ILE A 22 -6.85 8.32 9.26
N ARG A 23 -7.00 7.08 8.77
CA ARG A 23 -7.77 6.04 9.43
C ARG A 23 -7.13 5.59 10.75
N VAL A 24 -5.81 5.47 10.83
CA VAL A 24 -5.12 5.14 12.08
C VAL A 24 -5.22 6.30 13.07
N LEU A 25 -4.98 7.55 12.64
CA LEU A 25 -5.11 8.74 13.50
C LEU A 25 -6.55 8.95 13.98
N ALA A 26 -7.54 8.68 13.15
CA ALA A 26 -8.94 8.71 13.58
C ALA A 26 -9.24 7.57 14.56
N SER A 27 -8.56 6.42 14.44
CA SER A 27 -8.73 5.30 15.37
C SER A 27 -8.08 5.55 16.72
N THR A 28 -7.02 6.36 16.80
CA THR A 28 -6.44 6.77 18.09
C THR A 28 -7.35 7.75 18.83
N GLN A 29 -8.12 8.55 18.09
CA GLN A 29 -9.12 9.49 18.62
C GLN A 29 -10.49 8.86 18.89
N ASN A 30 -10.64 7.54 18.73
CA ASN A 30 -11.92 6.83 18.84
C ASN A 30 -13.04 7.47 17.99
N ALA A 31 -12.69 8.00 16.81
CA ALA A 31 -13.64 8.74 16.00
C ALA A 31 -14.78 7.82 15.51
N GLN A 32 -16.03 8.20 15.81
CA GLN A 32 -17.21 7.36 15.55
C GLN A 32 -17.43 7.07 14.06
N TRP A 33 -16.92 7.92 13.17
CA TRP A 33 -17.05 7.74 11.72
C TRP A 33 -16.34 6.49 11.18
N LEU A 34 -15.34 5.95 11.89
CA LEU A 34 -14.68 4.68 11.54
C LEU A 34 -15.61 3.46 11.61
N GLN A 35 -16.70 3.56 12.38
CA GLN A 35 -17.69 2.48 12.47
C GLN A 35 -18.62 2.44 11.26
N GLN A 36 -18.69 3.55 10.50
CA GLN A 36 -19.56 3.70 9.34
C GLN A 36 -19.12 2.79 8.19
N LYS A 37 -20.10 2.32 7.41
CA LYS A 37 -19.86 1.38 6.30
C LYS A 37 -18.91 1.96 5.25
N TRP A 38 -19.02 3.24 4.94
CA TRP A 38 -18.18 3.91 3.94
C TRP A 38 -16.70 3.91 4.29
N ALA A 39 -16.34 4.12 5.57
CA ALA A 39 -14.95 4.12 6.04
C ALA A 39 -14.31 2.73 5.99
N LYS A 40 -15.12 1.67 6.06
CA LYS A 40 -14.70 0.26 5.95
C LYS A 40 -14.55 -0.17 4.48
N ILE A 41 -15.36 0.38 3.58
CA ILE A 41 -15.39 0.03 2.15
C ILE A 41 -14.38 0.85 1.32
N ALA A 42 -14.19 2.13 1.62
CA ALA A 42 -13.26 3.02 0.90
C ALA A 42 -11.86 2.44 0.67
N PRO A 43 -11.17 1.84 1.66
CA PRO A 43 -9.85 1.26 1.42
C PRO A 43 -9.92 0.06 0.47
N HIS A 44 -10.95 -0.79 0.54
CA HIS A 44 -11.11 -1.91 -0.39
C HIS A 44 -11.34 -1.46 -1.84
N VAL A 45 -12.10 -0.38 -2.04
CA VAL A 45 -12.29 0.19 -3.38
C VAL A 45 -10.97 0.72 -3.92
N ILE A 46 -10.25 1.54 -3.14
CA ILE A 46 -8.95 2.10 -3.53
C ILE A 46 -7.94 0.98 -3.84
N ASP A 47 -7.87 -0.04 -2.99
CA ASP A 47 -6.94 -1.15 -3.17
C ASP A 47 -7.29 -1.99 -4.41
N THR A 48 -8.58 -2.16 -4.73
CA THR A 48 -9.00 -2.83 -5.97
C THR A 48 -8.57 -2.04 -7.20
N PHE A 49 -8.78 -0.71 -7.22
CA PHE A 49 -8.29 0.14 -8.32
C PHE A 49 -6.75 0.15 -8.40
N LEU A 50 -6.06 0.12 -7.26
CA LEU A 50 -4.61 0.03 -7.20
C LEU A 50 -4.09 -1.29 -7.79
N LEU A 51 -4.73 -2.42 -7.46
CA LEU A 51 -4.40 -3.74 -8.01
C LEU A 51 -4.70 -3.82 -9.51
N VAL A 52 -5.85 -3.33 -9.95
CA VAL A 52 -6.23 -3.31 -11.36
C VAL A 52 -5.26 -2.44 -12.17
N SER A 53 -4.92 -1.24 -11.69
CA SER A 53 -3.95 -0.37 -12.36
C SER A 53 -2.54 -0.99 -12.40
N ALA A 54 -2.14 -1.73 -11.37
CA ALA A 54 -0.89 -2.49 -11.38
C ALA A 54 -0.90 -3.60 -12.45
N LEU A 55 -1.98 -4.38 -12.54
CA LEU A 55 -2.16 -5.43 -13.55
C LEU A 55 -2.12 -4.85 -14.97
N VAL A 56 -2.85 -3.76 -15.22
CA VAL A 56 -2.84 -3.08 -16.52
C VAL A 56 -1.43 -2.61 -16.85
N LEU A 57 -0.70 -2.05 -15.87
CA LEU A 57 0.68 -1.62 -16.09
C LEU A 57 1.59 -2.81 -16.44
N MET A 58 1.46 -3.96 -15.77
CA MET A 58 2.22 -5.19 -16.09
C MET A 58 2.00 -5.66 -17.52
N VAL A 59 0.74 -5.64 -17.99
CA VAL A 59 0.40 -6.03 -19.36
C VAL A 59 1.00 -5.05 -20.38
N ILE A 60 0.92 -3.74 -20.12
CA ILE A 60 1.46 -2.71 -21.01
C ILE A 60 2.98 -2.82 -21.15
N ILE A 61 3.70 -3.08 -20.06
CA ILE A 61 5.16 -3.19 -20.08
C ILE A 61 5.66 -4.60 -20.43
N ALA A 62 4.76 -5.59 -20.55
CA ALA A 62 5.06 -7.00 -20.72
C ALA A 62 6.10 -7.54 -19.71
N GLN A 63 6.07 -7.03 -18.47
CA GLN A 63 6.95 -7.45 -17.39
C GLN A 63 6.13 -8.22 -16.36
N TYR A 64 6.50 -9.47 -16.17
CA TYR A 64 5.83 -10.36 -15.22
C TYR A 64 6.66 -10.48 -13.93
N PRO A 65 6.02 -10.57 -12.75
CA PRO A 65 6.72 -10.68 -11.47
C PRO A 65 7.73 -11.84 -11.46
N ILE A 66 7.37 -12.94 -12.09
CA ILE A 66 8.15 -14.18 -12.16
C ILE A 66 9.41 -14.01 -13.04
N ALA A 67 9.34 -13.16 -14.07
CA ALA A 67 10.47 -12.89 -14.98
C ALA A 67 11.36 -11.73 -14.49
N ASN A 68 10.81 -10.80 -13.69
CA ASN A 68 11.49 -9.58 -13.27
C ASN A 68 11.49 -9.45 -11.75
N HIS A 69 12.65 -9.73 -11.14
CA HIS A 69 12.85 -9.76 -9.69
C HIS A 69 12.40 -8.47 -8.97
N TRP A 70 12.58 -7.29 -9.59
CA TRP A 70 12.15 -6.00 -9.02
C TRP A 70 10.61 -5.89 -8.89
N LEU A 71 9.87 -6.55 -9.78
CA LEU A 71 8.41 -6.55 -9.77
C LEU A 71 7.86 -7.55 -8.76
N SER A 72 8.53 -8.70 -8.58
CA SER A 72 8.27 -9.62 -7.46
C SER A 72 8.43 -8.95 -6.10
N ALA A 73 9.51 -8.18 -5.91
CA ALA A 73 9.74 -7.41 -4.69
C ALA A 73 8.61 -6.40 -4.39
N LYS A 74 8.06 -5.73 -5.43
CA LYS A 74 6.89 -4.86 -5.28
C LYS A 74 5.64 -5.60 -4.80
N VAL A 75 5.38 -6.79 -5.34
CA VAL A 75 4.21 -7.60 -4.94
C VAL A 75 4.37 -8.08 -3.49
N ILE A 76 5.55 -8.54 -3.09
CA ILE A 76 5.84 -8.95 -1.70
C ILE A 76 5.67 -7.75 -0.75
N GLY A 77 6.18 -6.58 -1.13
CA GLY A 77 6.02 -5.34 -0.35
C GLY A 77 4.55 -4.94 -0.17
N LEU A 78 3.74 -5.11 -1.22
CA LEU A 78 2.29 -4.85 -1.16
C LEU A 78 1.56 -5.82 -0.23
N VAL A 79 1.89 -7.12 -0.30
CA VAL A 79 1.31 -8.13 0.59
C VAL A 79 1.68 -7.85 2.05
N ALA A 80 2.94 -7.49 2.31
CA ALA A 80 3.39 -7.08 3.65
C ALA A 80 2.63 -5.83 4.14
N TYR A 81 2.48 -4.81 3.28
CA TYR A 81 1.69 -3.60 3.59
C TYR A 81 0.24 -3.93 3.98
N ILE A 82 -0.45 -4.76 3.19
CA ILE A 82 -1.84 -5.16 3.48
C ILE A 82 -1.92 -5.97 4.78
N GLY A 83 -0.94 -6.86 5.00
CA GLY A 83 -0.81 -7.62 6.25
C GLY A 83 -0.66 -6.70 7.46
N PHE A 84 0.31 -5.79 7.45
CA PHE A 84 0.53 -4.86 8.56
C PHE A 84 -0.64 -3.90 8.75
N GLY A 85 -1.25 -3.42 7.66
CA GLY A 85 -2.45 -2.59 7.70
C GLY A 85 -3.63 -3.29 8.36
N THR A 86 -3.88 -4.58 8.06
CA THR A 86 -4.94 -5.36 8.70
C THR A 86 -4.64 -5.70 10.16
N LEU A 87 -3.38 -6.04 10.47
CA LEU A 87 -2.90 -6.26 11.85
C LEU A 87 -2.99 -5.00 12.74
N ALA A 88 -2.88 -3.80 12.16
CA ALA A 88 -3.08 -2.54 12.88
C ALA A 88 -4.50 -2.40 13.45
N PHE A 89 -5.51 -2.97 12.79
CA PHE A 89 -6.92 -2.86 13.19
C PHE A 89 -7.48 -4.13 13.85
N LYS A 90 -6.89 -5.30 13.61
CA LYS A 90 -7.40 -6.58 14.14
C LYS A 90 -7.01 -6.75 15.63
N GLY A 91 -7.98 -6.55 16.53
CA GLY A 91 -7.88 -6.96 17.94
C GLY A 91 -7.03 -6.07 18.86
N GLN A 92 -6.55 -4.92 18.39
CA GLN A 92 -5.66 -4.03 19.15
C GLN A 92 -6.46 -2.98 19.94
N LYS A 93 -6.49 -3.09 21.27
CA LYS A 93 -7.02 -2.02 22.17
C LYS A 93 -6.00 -0.90 22.40
N SER A 94 -4.70 -1.19 22.27
CA SER A 94 -3.62 -0.24 22.58
C SER A 94 -3.29 0.65 21.39
N THR A 95 -3.40 1.97 21.60
CA THR A 95 -3.06 3.03 20.62
C THR A 95 -1.61 2.95 20.14
N VAL A 96 -0.67 2.60 21.03
CA VAL A 96 0.78 2.51 20.72
C VAL A 96 1.04 1.44 19.66
N LYS A 97 0.41 0.28 19.79
CA LYS A 97 0.55 -0.82 18.83
C LYS A 97 -0.05 -0.45 17.47
N LYS A 98 -1.20 0.23 17.44
CA LYS A 98 -1.80 0.73 16.19
C LYS A 98 -0.85 1.66 15.43
N LEU A 99 -0.19 2.57 16.16
CA LEU A 99 0.77 3.50 15.60
C LEU A 99 2.05 2.79 15.13
N ALA A 100 2.53 1.79 15.88
CA ALA A 100 3.67 0.97 15.47
C ALA A 100 3.40 0.20 14.16
N PHE A 101 2.21 -0.38 14.00
CA PHE A 101 1.83 -1.05 12.74
C PHE A 101 1.63 -0.06 11.58
N LEU A 102 1.18 1.17 11.84
CA LEU A 102 1.18 2.24 10.84
C LEU A 102 2.61 2.55 10.37
N LEU A 103 3.55 2.70 11.30
CA LEU A 103 4.95 2.97 10.97
C LEU A 103 5.56 1.82 10.17
N LEU A 104 5.25 0.56 10.51
CA LEU A 104 5.65 -0.60 9.71
C LEU A 104 5.05 -0.58 8.31
N ALA A 105 3.76 -0.27 8.17
CA ALA A 105 3.10 -0.16 6.87
C ALA A 105 3.71 0.97 6.01
N LEU A 106 4.02 2.12 6.61
CA LEU A 106 4.75 3.20 5.96
C LEU A 106 6.16 2.78 5.54
N GLY A 107 6.84 1.98 6.38
CA GLY A 107 8.13 1.37 6.04
C GLY A 107 8.05 0.47 4.80
N CYS A 108 7.00 -0.34 4.67
CA CYS A 108 6.77 -1.15 3.46
C CYS A 108 6.57 -0.29 2.21
N ILE A 109 5.83 0.81 2.31
CA ILE A 109 5.67 1.75 1.20
C ILE A 109 7.00 2.40 0.84
N GLY A 110 7.78 2.85 1.84
CA GLY A 110 9.12 3.39 1.63
C GLY A 110 10.02 2.42 0.89
N TYR A 111 10.01 1.14 1.30
CA TYR A 111 10.70 0.07 0.57
C TYR A 111 10.21 -0.09 -0.87
N MET A 112 8.89 -0.11 -1.10
CA MET A 112 8.32 -0.20 -2.46
C MET A 112 8.70 0.99 -3.34
N ILE A 113 8.81 2.20 -2.78
CA ILE A 113 9.29 3.40 -3.48
C ILE A 113 10.77 3.23 -3.82
N SER A 114 11.61 2.81 -2.86
CA SER A 114 13.03 2.56 -3.10
C SER A 114 13.24 1.54 -4.22
N VAL A 115 12.54 0.40 -4.19
CA VAL A 115 12.56 -0.62 -5.25
C VAL A 115 12.07 -0.05 -6.60
N ALA A 116 11.09 0.86 -6.58
CA ALA A 116 10.60 1.50 -7.81
C ALA A 116 11.62 2.47 -8.43
N VAL A 117 12.42 3.14 -7.61
CA VAL A 117 13.45 4.10 -8.05
C VAL A 117 14.71 3.36 -8.47
N THR A 118 15.19 2.41 -7.67
CA THR A 118 16.42 1.65 -7.96
C THR A 118 16.21 0.60 -9.04
N LYS A 119 14.96 0.22 -9.36
CA LYS A 119 14.60 -0.92 -10.23
C LYS A 119 15.32 -2.22 -9.83
N SER A 120 15.74 -2.33 -8.57
CA SER A 120 16.45 -3.48 -8.03
C SER A 120 15.62 -4.12 -6.91
N PRO A 121 15.57 -5.46 -6.81
CA PRO A 121 14.86 -6.17 -5.74
C PRO A 121 15.49 -5.92 -4.35
N MET A 122 16.80 -5.66 -4.30
CA MET A 122 17.51 -5.16 -3.13
C MET A 122 17.97 -3.72 -3.39
N PRO A 123 17.30 -2.71 -2.81
CA PRO A 123 17.74 -1.32 -2.91
C PRO A 123 18.96 -1.01 -2.02
N TRP A 124 19.29 -1.88 -1.06
CA TRP A 124 20.40 -1.70 -0.11
C TRP A 124 21.67 -2.48 -0.42
N SER A 125 21.73 -3.21 -1.54
CA SER A 125 22.91 -4.00 -1.94
C SER A 125 23.74 -3.32 -3.04
N LEU A 126 23.78 -1.98 -3.04
CA LEU A 126 24.68 -1.18 -3.88
C LEU A 126 25.98 -0.91 -3.10
#